data_AF-A0A3C0FPS4-F1
#
_entry.id   AF-A0A3C0FPS4-F1
#
_cell.length_a   1.000
_cell.length_b   1.000
_cell.length_c   1.000
_cell.angle_alpha   90.00
_cell.angle_beta   90.00
_cell.angle_gamma   90.00
#
_symmetry.space_group_name_H-M   'P 1'
#
loop_
_entity.id
_entity.type
_entity.pdbx_description
1 polymer ?
#
loop_
_entity_poly.entity_id
_entity_poly.type
_entity_poly.pdbx_seq_one_letter_code
_entity_poly.pdbx_strand_id
1 'polypeptide(L)'
;MPRGPIFQDTYKPQFSGHETFPLRYGWLKKAYDAVAERAGDPNSKTAFTSEDAIARFGVGKNMVSSMRHWATCCGIIADGEGASELTTTELGDQIFGKNGFDPYMEHPASLWLIHWHLAGRPEKTTWHWSFNNFPGATFERERLVRALEKVAEDRAWPRVSATTIRRDVECFLRTYAAKIPSGKTSPEDTLESPLSELGLIKAVGKRDGFRFARGPKSTLGNGVFLYALINFWKHYSTAQTLSFEAIAHEPGSPGRAFLLDENDIADRLLDLEEFTDGAFRWSETAGLKQVFREVSLEEDTALDHAVSDYQPKKTKAAA
;
A
#
# COMPACT_ATOMS: atom_id res chain seq x y z
N MET A 1 -3.17 23.89 3.62
CA MET A 1 -1.70 23.98 3.39
C MET A 1 -1.20 22.62 2.99
N PRO A 2 -0.20 22.51 2.10
CA PRO A 2 0.50 21.26 1.87
C PRO A 2 1.16 20.80 3.18
N ARG A 3 0.93 19.55 3.59
CA ARG A 3 1.42 18.95 4.85
C ARG A 3 1.72 17.47 4.62
N GLY A 4 2.50 16.87 5.51
CA GLY A 4 2.91 15.46 5.43
C GLY A 4 4.34 15.26 4.90
N PRO A 5 4.83 14.01 4.88
CA PRO A 5 6.24 13.69 4.66
C PRO A 5 6.82 14.20 3.34
N ILE A 6 6.01 14.19 2.27
CA ILE A 6 6.39 14.65 0.93
C ILE A 6 6.80 16.14 0.85
N PHE A 7 6.38 16.96 1.81
CA PHE A 7 6.71 18.39 1.85
C PHE A 7 7.87 18.70 2.82
N GLN A 8 8.54 17.68 3.36
CA GLN A 8 9.77 17.85 4.14
C GLN A 8 10.97 18.00 3.20
N ASP A 9 11.98 18.78 3.60
CA ASP A 9 13.16 19.07 2.77
C ASP A 9 14.07 17.84 2.59
N THR A 10 13.97 16.87 3.50
CA THR A 10 14.70 15.59 3.46
C THR A 10 14.05 14.55 2.56
N TYR A 11 12.84 14.81 2.06
CA TYR A 11 12.08 13.84 1.26
C TYR A 11 12.76 13.57 -0.09
N LYS A 12 12.89 12.28 -0.44
CA LYS A 12 13.44 11.83 -1.72
C LYS A 12 12.31 11.27 -2.60
N PRO A 13 11.99 11.90 -3.74
CA PRO A 13 10.90 11.42 -4.59
C PRO A 13 11.27 10.15 -5.36
N GLN A 14 10.30 9.26 -5.55
CA GLN A 14 10.45 8.01 -6.29
C GLN A 14 9.32 7.80 -7.32
N PHE A 15 9.62 8.13 -8.58
CA PHE A 15 8.70 8.05 -9.72
C PHE A 15 9.03 6.92 -10.72
N SER A 16 9.92 5.99 -10.37
CA SER A 16 10.45 4.98 -11.30
C SER A 16 10.68 3.62 -10.63
N GLY A 17 11.14 2.64 -11.41
CA GLY A 17 11.48 1.27 -10.97
C GLY A 17 10.50 0.21 -11.45
N HIS A 18 9.24 0.58 -11.67
CA HIS A 18 8.19 -0.30 -12.18
C HIS A 18 8.23 -0.53 -13.70
N GLU A 19 9.15 0.11 -14.44
CA GLU A 19 9.30 -0.08 -15.90
C GLU A 19 7.98 0.04 -16.69
N THR A 20 7.03 0.87 -16.21
CA THR A 20 5.64 1.04 -16.72
C THR A 20 4.71 -0.19 -16.59
N PHE A 21 5.14 -1.24 -15.89
CA PHE A 21 4.32 -2.41 -15.57
C PHE A 21 3.63 -2.21 -14.21
N PRO A 22 2.28 -2.27 -14.16
CA PRO A 22 1.59 -2.36 -12.88
C PRO A 22 1.92 -3.68 -12.19
N LEU A 23 1.73 -3.75 -10.87
CA LEU A 23 1.87 -4.99 -10.11
C LEU A 23 0.96 -6.07 -10.71
N ARG A 24 1.46 -7.31 -10.85
CA ARG A 24 0.71 -8.44 -11.38
C ARG A 24 0.58 -9.57 -10.36
N TYR A 25 -0.45 -10.39 -10.50
CA TYR A 25 -0.60 -11.63 -9.75
C TYR A 25 0.66 -12.51 -9.82
N GLY A 26 0.99 -13.13 -8.69
CA GLY A 26 2.14 -14.01 -8.52
C GLY A 26 3.52 -13.33 -8.51
N TRP A 27 3.65 -12.04 -8.86
CA TRP A 27 4.95 -11.35 -8.86
C TRP A 27 5.56 -11.27 -7.46
N LEU A 28 4.75 -10.92 -6.45
CA LEU A 28 5.23 -10.81 -5.07
C LEU A 28 5.69 -12.17 -4.53
N LYS A 29 4.89 -13.22 -4.73
CA LYS A 29 5.24 -14.60 -4.34
C LYS A 29 6.52 -15.08 -5.02
N LYS A 30 6.65 -14.92 -6.35
CA LYS A 30 7.87 -15.30 -7.07
C LYS A 30 9.10 -14.56 -6.56
N ALA A 31 8.98 -13.26 -6.29
CA ALA A 31 10.07 -12.46 -5.75
C ALA A 31 10.47 -12.93 -4.35
N TYR A 32 9.49 -13.17 -3.48
CA TYR A 32 9.69 -13.74 -2.15
C TYR A 32 10.43 -15.08 -2.23
N ASP A 33 9.93 -16.03 -3.01
CA ASP A 33 10.54 -17.37 -3.14
C ASP A 33 11.99 -17.28 -3.64
N ALA A 34 12.27 -16.39 -4.60
CA ALA A 34 13.60 -16.21 -5.14
C ALA A 34 14.62 -15.65 -4.15
N VAL A 35 14.17 -14.87 -3.17
CA VAL A 35 14.99 -14.36 -2.07
C VAL A 35 15.08 -15.40 -0.95
N ALA A 36 13.97 -16.04 -0.57
CA ALA A 36 13.91 -17.06 0.46
C ALA A 36 14.80 -18.28 0.16
N GLU A 37 14.82 -18.76 -1.10
CA GLU A 37 15.71 -19.83 -1.55
C GLU A 37 17.20 -19.48 -1.44
N ARG A 38 17.52 -18.18 -1.35
CA ARG A 38 18.88 -17.64 -1.23
C ARG A 38 19.10 -16.97 0.13
N ALA A 39 18.34 -17.36 1.16
CA ALA A 39 18.50 -16.81 2.49
C ALA A 39 19.94 -16.98 3.00
N GLY A 40 20.55 -15.87 3.44
CA GLY A 40 21.95 -15.83 3.87
C GLY A 40 22.99 -15.74 2.75
N ASP A 41 22.59 -15.69 1.47
CA ASP A 41 23.50 -15.41 0.36
C ASP A 41 23.75 -13.89 0.25
N PRO A 42 24.99 -13.41 0.46
CA PRO A 42 25.32 -11.98 0.35
C PRO A 42 25.15 -11.41 -1.07
N ASN A 43 24.93 -12.26 -2.07
CA ASN A 43 24.66 -11.90 -3.46
C ASN A 43 23.24 -12.26 -3.91
N SER A 44 22.27 -12.40 -2.99
CA SER A 44 20.90 -12.80 -3.33
C SER A 44 20.21 -11.85 -4.34
N LYS A 45 20.66 -10.60 -4.52
CA LYS A 45 20.21 -9.72 -5.62
C LYS A 45 20.41 -10.30 -7.01
N THR A 46 21.39 -11.20 -7.19
CA THR A 46 21.66 -11.88 -8.46
C THR A 46 20.45 -12.65 -8.98
N ALA A 47 19.54 -13.07 -8.09
CA ALA A 47 18.23 -13.65 -8.44
C ALA A 47 17.45 -12.84 -9.49
N PHE A 48 17.63 -11.52 -9.52
CA PHE A 48 16.91 -10.60 -10.39
C PHE A 48 17.78 -9.95 -11.46
N THR A 49 19.09 -10.18 -11.46
CA THR A 49 20.04 -9.50 -12.36
C THR A 49 20.84 -10.46 -13.24
N SER A 50 20.90 -11.74 -12.89
CA SER A 50 21.60 -12.75 -13.68
C SER A 50 20.90 -13.04 -15.01
N GLU A 51 21.64 -13.61 -15.96
CA GLU A 51 21.09 -13.95 -17.28
C GLU A 51 20.00 -15.04 -17.19
N ASP A 52 20.10 -15.95 -16.22
CA ASP A 52 19.11 -16.99 -15.95
C ASP A 52 17.83 -16.48 -15.28
N ALA A 53 17.81 -15.23 -14.76
CA ALA A 53 16.62 -14.65 -14.12
C ALA A 53 15.41 -14.61 -15.09
N ILE A 54 15.65 -14.34 -16.38
CA ILE A 54 14.60 -14.35 -17.42
C ILE A 54 13.98 -15.73 -17.53
N ALA A 55 14.81 -16.78 -17.59
CA ALA A 55 14.36 -18.16 -17.68
C ALA A 55 13.63 -18.60 -16.39
N ARG A 56 14.17 -18.23 -15.23
CA ARG A 56 13.60 -18.55 -13.92
C ARG A 56 12.19 -17.97 -13.74
N PHE A 57 12.01 -16.68 -14.01
CA PHE A 57 10.72 -16.03 -13.80
C PHE A 57 9.74 -16.19 -14.97
N GLY A 58 10.25 -16.63 -16.13
CA GLY A 58 9.48 -16.77 -17.37
C GLY A 58 8.98 -15.44 -17.93
N VAL A 59 9.72 -14.34 -17.69
CA VAL A 59 9.36 -12.98 -18.11
C VAL A 59 10.58 -12.20 -18.59
N GLY A 60 10.36 -11.17 -19.40
CA GLY A 60 11.46 -10.33 -19.91
C GLY A 60 12.20 -9.53 -18.84
N LYS A 61 13.43 -9.11 -19.14
CA LYS A 61 14.34 -8.38 -18.22
C LYS A 61 13.69 -7.20 -17.48
N ASN A 62 12.93 -6.36 -18.18
CA ASN A 62 12.27 -5.20 -17.56
C ASN A 62 11.17 -5.62 -16.58
N MET A 63 10.47 -6.73 -16.85
CA MET A 63 9.47 -7.28 -15.93
C MET A 63 10.14 -7.88 -14.69
N VAL A 64 11.32 -8.50 -14.81
CA VAL A 64 12.10 -8.96 -13.65
C VAL A 64 12.49 -7.76 -12.76
N SER A 65 13.00 -6.68 -13.36
CA SER A 65 13.31 -5.44 -12.63
C SER A 65 12.08 -4.89 -11.90
N SER A 66 10.94 -4.81 -12.61
CA SER A 66 9.68 -4.34 -12.04
C SER A 66 9.15 -5.26 -10.94
N MET A 67 9.31 -6.57 -11.08
CA MET A 67 8.90 -7.55 -10.07
C MET A 67 9.63 -7.32 -8.75
N ARG A 68 10.98 -7.18 -8.82
CA ARG A 68 11.79 -6.82 -7.64
C ARG A 68 11.33 -5.49 -7.05
N HIS A 69 11.17 -4.46 -7.89
CA HIS A 69 10.73 -3.14 -7.44
C HIS A 69 9.40 -3.20 -6.68
N TRP A 70 8.39 -3.88 -7.22
CA TRP A 70 7.11 -4.04 -6.54
C TRP A 70 7.24 -4.81 -5.22
N ALA A 71 8.00 -5.92 -5.19
CA ALA A 71 8.21 -6.67 -3.97
C ALA A 71 8.88 -5.84 -2.86
N THR A 72 9.83 -4.97 -3.21
CA THR A 72 10.44 -4.03 -2.27
C THR A 72 9.45 -2.95 -1.82
N CYS A 73 8.75 -2.28 -2.75
CA CYS A 73 7.80 -1.22 -2.40
C CYS A 73 6.59 -1.71 -1.61
N CYS A 74 6.18 -2.97 -1.81
CA CYS A 74 5.12 -3.60 -1.04
C CYS A 74 5.61 -4.18 0.29
N GLY A 75 6.91 -4.00 0.62
CA GLY A 75 7.55 -4.49 1.84
C GLY A 75 7.47 -5.99 2.01
N ILE A 76 7.61 -6.76 0.92
CA ILE A 76 7.69 -8.23 0.95
C ILE A 76 9.15 -8.68 1.07
N ILE A 77 10.06 -7.95 0.41
CA ILE A 77 11.50 -8.12 0.49
C ILE A 77 12.16 -6.78 0.84
N ALA A 78 13.35 -6.82 1.41
CA ALA A 78 14.14 -5.64 1.74
C ALA A 78 15.60 -5.79 1.27
N ASP A 79 16.32 -4.66 1.20
CA ASP A 79 17.77 -4.69 1.10
C ASP A 79 18.35 -5.25 2.41
N GLY A 80 19.31 -6.18 2.31
CA GLY A 80 20.05 -6.70 3.46
C GLY A 80 21.16 -5.76 3.94
N GLU A 81 22.05 -6.27 4.79
CA GLU A 81 23.21 -5.50 5.26
C GLU A 81 24.21 -5.24 4.11
N GLY A 82 24.36 -6.23 3.21
CA GLY A 82 25.18 -6.12 2.02
C GLY A 82 24.51 -5.33 0.89
N ALA A 83 25.29 -4.53 0.15
CA ALA A 83 24.79 -3.79 -1.02
C ALA A 83 24.21 -4.71 -2.13
N SER A 84 24.62 -5.97 -2.17
CA SER A 84 24.14 -7.00 -3.11
C SER A 84 23.18 -8.01 -2.48
N GLU A 85 22.75 -7.76 -1.24
CA GLU A 85 21.94 -8.67 -0.45
C GLU A 85 20.48 -8.20 -0.43
N LEU A 86 19.56 -9.16 -0.54
CA LEU A 86 18.14 -9.05 -0.26
C LEU A 86 17.77 -10.05 0.82
N THR A 87 16.82 -9.65 1.66
CA THR A 87 16.20 -10.48 2.68
C THR A 87 14.70 -10.49 2.51
N THR A 88 14.04 -11.54 3.01
CA THR A 88 12.59 -11.53 3.22
C THR A 88 12.27 -10.60 4.40
N THR A 89 11.09 -10.02 4.37
CA THR A 89 10.57 -9.23 5.50
C THR A 89 9.61 -10.09 6.30
N GLU A 90 9.32 -9.69 7.55
CA GLU A 90 8.32 -10.35 8.38
C GLU A 90 6.94 -10.41 7.68
N LEU A 91 6.51 -9.32 7.02
CA LEU A 91 5.28 -9.33 6.23
C LEU A 91 5.33 -10.36 5.09
N GLY A 92 6.45 -10.41 4.37
CA GLY A 92 6.66 -11.39 3.31
C GLY A 92 6.60 -12.83 3.82
N ASP A 93 7.23 -13.09 4.97
CA ASP A 93 7.25 -14.40 5.62
C ASP A 93 5.86 -14.82 6.10
N GLN A 94 5.09 -13.90 6.68
CA GLN A 94 3.73 -14.19 7.14
C GLN A 94 2.72 -14.38 6.01
N ILE A 95 2.85 -13.69 4.87
CA ILE A 95 1.94 -13.87 3.74
C ILE A 95 2.35 -15.08 2.89
N PHE A 96 3.61 -15.14 2.47
CA PHE A 96 4.10 -16.03 1.41
C PHE A 96 5.00 -17.16 1.90
N GLY A 97 5.40 -17.17 3.18
CA GLY A 97 6.24 -18.22 3.74
C GLY A 97 5.60 -19.62 3.64
N LYS A 98 6.36 -20.64 4.03
CA LYS A 98 5.91 -22.04 3.95
C LYS A 98 4.58 -22.28 4.68
N ASN A 99 4.37 -21.58 5.78
CA ASN A 99 3.13 -21.59 6.57
C ASN A 99 2.39 -20.24 6.48
N GLY A 100 2.63 -19.48 5.40
CA GLY A 100 2.05 -18.16 5.22
C GLY A 100 0.53 -18.23 5.05
N PHE A 101 -0.14 -17.16 5.45
CA PHE A 101 -1.61 -17.10 5.51
C PHE A 101 -2.28 -16.97 4.14
N ASP A 102 -1.56 -16.47 3.14
CA ASP A 102 -2.11 -16.29 1.80
C ASP A 102 -1.04 -16.41 0.69
N PRO A 103 -0.48 -17.62 0.47
CA PRO A 103 0.62 -17.82 -0.48
C PRO A 103 0.27 -17.50 -1.93
N TYR A 104 -1.02 -17.45 -2.26
CA TYR A 104 -1.55 -17.18 -3.60
C TYR A 104 -2.12 -15.77 -3.76
N MET A 105 -2.14 -14.97 -2.68
CA MET A 105 -2.66 -13.59 -2.67
C MET A 105 -4.14 -13.52 -3.07
N GLU A 106 -4.95 -14.46 -2.56
CA GLU A 106 -6.38 -14.58 -2.83
C GLU A 106 -7.24 -13.89 -1.75
N HIS A 107 -6.63 -13.56 -0.59
CA HIS A 107 -7.33 -12.95 0.52
C HIS A 107 -7.27 -11.41 0.43
N PRO A 108 -8.40 -10.69 0.58
CA PRO A 108 -8.41 -9.23 0.49
C PRO A 108 -7.49 -8.52 1.49
N ALA A 109 -7.24 -9.11 2.66
CA ALA A 109 -6.32 -8.54 3.66
C ALA A 109 -4.90 -8.34 3.09
N SER A 110 -4.41 -9.28 2.27
CA SER A 110 -3.12 -9.15 1.57
C SER A 110 -3.09 -7.90 0.70
N LEU A 111 -4.16 -7.67 -0.07
CA LEU A 111 -4.27 -6.53 -0.96
C LEU A 111 -4.31 -5.20 -0.18
N TRP A 112 -5.01 -5.17 0.96
CA TRP A 112 -5.07 -3.99 1.82
C TRP A 112 -3.71 -3.67 2.47
N LEU A 113 -2.96 -4.69 2.92
CA LEU A 113 -1.60 -4.53 3.45
C LEU A 113 -0.65 -4.00 2.36
N ILE A 114 -0.69 -4.61 1.17
CA ILE A 114 0.09 -4.14 0.01
C ILE A 114 -0.25 -2.67 -0.30
N HIS A 115 -1.53 -2.32 -0.34
CA HIS A 115 -1.95 -0.95 -0.58
C HIS A 115 -1.47 0.00 0.53
N TRP A 116 -1.52 -0.40 1.80
CA TRP A 116 -0.97 0.39 2.90
C TRP A 116 0.52 0.69 2.70
N HIS A 117 1.31 -0.29 2.29
CA HIS A 117 2.73 -0.08 1.99
C HIS A 117 2.97 0.92 0.86
N LEU A 118 2.10 0.94 -0.15
CA LEU A 118 2.25 1.84 -1.28
C LEU A 118 1.73 3.26 -1.01
N ALA A 119 0.64 3.39 -0.23
CA ALA A 119 -0.10 4.63 -0.07
C ALA A 119 -0.05 5.22 1.35
N GLY A 120 -0.06 4.40 2.39
CA GLY A 120 0.07 4.84 3.78
C GLY A 120 1.47 5.38 4.08
N ARG A 121 2.49 4.80 3.44
CA ARG A 121 3.90 5.18 3.58
C ARG A 121 4.37 6.10 2.44
N PRO A 122 5.34 7.01 2.68
CA PRO A 122 5.66 8.07 1.72
C PRO A 122 6.67 7.66 0.63
N GLU A 123 7.20 6.44 0.64
CA GLU A 123 8.29 6.00 -0.24
C GLU A 123 7.88 6.03 -1.72
N LYS A 124 6.65 5.64 -2.06
CA LYS A 124 6.16 5.70 -3.44
C LYS A 124 5.35 6.97 -3.69
N THR A 125 6.05 8.01 -4.14
CA THR A 125 5.54 9.40 -4.23
C THR A 125 4.16 9.52 -4.87
N THR A 126 3.97 9.02 -6.08
CA THR A 126 2.68 9.15 -6.78
C THR A 126 1.54 8.45 -6.03
N TRP A 127 1.78 7.30 -5.41
CA TRP A 127 0.75 6.56 -4.68
C TRP A 127 0.38 7.31 -3.41
N HIS A 128 1.37 7.61 -2.57
CA HIS A 128 1.17 8.34 -1.33
C HIS A 128 0.48 9.68 -1.58
N TRP A 129 1.02 10.51 -2.48
CA TRP A 129 0.50 11.83 -2.76
C TRP A 129 -0.94 11.79 -3.28
N SER A 130 -1.24 10.84 -4.17
CA SER A 130 -2.57 10.75 -4.79
C SER A 130 -3.66 10.38 -3.79
N PHE A 131 -3.40 9.46 -2.86
CA PHE A 131 -4.38 9.07 -1.83
C PHE A 131 -4.46 10.07 -0.67
N ASN A 132 -3.34 10.71 -0.31
CA ASN A 132 -3.27 11.49 0.93
C ASN A 132 -3.38 13.00 0.73
N ASN A 133 -2.98 13.52 -0.43
CA ASN A 133 -2.81 14.95 -0.64
C ASN A 133 -3.60 15.50 -1.83
N PHE A 134 -3.96 14.68 -2.81
CA PHE A 134 -4.72 15.14 -3.95
C PHE A 134 -6.11 15.63 -3.52
N PRO A 135 -6.50 16.88 -3.85
CA PRO A 135 -7.74 17.46 -3.34
C PRO A 135 -9.01 17.02 -4.09
N GLY A 136 -8.89 16.38 -5.26
CA GLY A 136 -10.03 16.05 -6.12
C GLY A 136 -10.58 14.64 -5.89
N ALA A 137 -11.88 14.51 -5.59
CA ALA A 137 -12.54 13.20 -5.56
C ALA A 137 -12.74 12.59 -6.96
N THR A 138 -12.91 13.43 -7.98
CA THR A 138 -13.00 13.06 -9.40
C THR A 138 -12.00 13.89 -10.20
N PHE A 139 -11.32 13.24 -11.14
CA PHE A 139 -10.22 13.84 -11.88
C PHE A 139 -10.01 13.14 -13.23
N GLU A 140 -9.36 13.87 -14.14
CA GLU A 140 -8.79 13.29 -15.34
C GLU A 140 -7.31 13.00 -15.10
N ARG A 141 -6.74 12.01 -15.80
CA ARG A 141 -5.31 11.64 -15.67
C ARG A 141 -4.38 12.85 -15.80
N GLU A 142 -4.59 13.70 -16.80
CA GLU A 142 -3.74 14.88 -17.05
C GLU A 142 -3.75 15.87 -15.87
N ARG A 143 -4.89 16.00 -15.17
CA ARG A 143 -4.98 16.82 -13.96
C ARG A 143 -4.07 16.29 -12.84
N LEU A 144 -3.99 14.96 -12.70
CA LEU A 144 -3.13 14.34 -11.70
C LEU A 144 -1.64 14.54 -12.04
N VAL A 145 -1.27 14.37 -13.32
CA VAL A 145 0.09 14.63 -13.83
C VAL A 145 0.53 16.06 -13.51
N ARG A 146 -0.26 17.06 -13.93
CA ARG A 146 0.08 18.47 -13.72
C ARG A 146 0.20 18.85 -12.25
N ALA A 147 -0.60 18.23 -11.39
CA ALA A 147 -0.56 18.51 -9.97
C ALA A 147 0.71 17.93 -9.31
N LEU A 148 1.17 16.76 -9.74
CA LEU A 148 2.46 16.20 -9.30
C LEU A 148 3.66 16.95 -9.89
N GLU A 149 3.59 17.38 -11.15
CA GLU A 149 4.61 18.26 -11.78
C GLU A 149 4.76 19.56 -10.98
N LYS A 150 3.63 20.19 -10.62
CA LYS A 150 3.63 21.38 -9.77
C LYS A 150 4.27 21.13 -8.41
N VAL A 151 3.98 20.00 -7.77
CA VAL A 151 4.60 19.65 -6.48
C VAL A 151 6.10 19.46 -6.63
N ALA A 152 6.55 18.79 -7.69
CA ALA A 152 7.97 18.61 -7.97
C ALA A 152 8.69 19.95 -8.22
N GLU A 153 8.05 20.87 -8.94
CA GLU A 153 8.55 22.23 -9.19
C GLU A 153 8.61 23.05 -7.90
N ASP A 154 7.50 23.13 -7.15
CA ASP A 154 7.39 23.89 -5.90
C ASP A 154 8.39 23.37 -4.83
N ARG A 155 8.76 22.08 -4.90
CA ARG A 155 9.74 21.45 -4.01
C ARG A 155 11.16 21.40 -4.57
N ALA A 156 11.38 21.94 -5.76
CA ALA A 156 12.67 21.93 -6.46
C ALA A 156 13.31 20.53 -6.53
N TRP A 157 12.51 19.49 -6.75
CA TRP A 157 13.01 18.12 -6.76
C TRP A 157 13.95 17.88 -7.95
N PRO A 158 15.22 17.47 -7.69
CA PRO A 158 16.17 17.27 -8.77
C PRO A 158 15.80 16.04 -9.59
N ARG A 159 16.05 16.11 -10.91
CA ARG A 159 16.02 14.95 -11.84
C ARG A 159 14.65 14.28 -12.01
N VAL A 160 13.54 14.98 -11.74
CA VAL A 160 12.19 14.50 -12.04
C VAL A 160 11.71 15.10 -13.35
N SER A 161 11.60 14.29 -14.42
CA SER A 161 11.10 14.75 -15.71
C SER A 161 9.57 14.62 -15.80
N ALA A 162 8.92 15.51 -16.57
CA ALA A 162 7.50 15.44 -16.90
C ALA A 162 7.10 14.06 -17.49
N THR A 163 7.95 13.52 -18.36
CA THR A 163 7.76 12.18 -18.95
C THR A 163 7.78 11.08 -17.89
N THR A 164 8.66 11.18 -16.90
CA THR A 164 8.75 10.21 -15.78
C THR A 164 7.47 10.27 -14.94
N ILE A 165 7.02 11.46 -14.53
CA ILE A 165 5.77 11.63 -13.76
C ILE A 165 4.58 11.08 -14.55
N ARG A 166 4.46 11.41 -15.83
CA ARG A 166 3.37 10.94 -16.69
C ARG A 166 3.31 9.41 -16.76
N ARG A 167 4.47 8.75 -16.92
CA ARG A 167 4.57 7.27 -16.94
C ARG A 167 4.25 6.64 -15.57
N ASP A 168 4.68 7.27 -14.48
CA ASP A 168 4.39 6.80 -13.12
C ASP A 168 2.89 6.92 -12.79
N VAL A 169 2.26 8.04 -13.18
CA VAL A 169 0.80 8.26 -13.07
C VAL A 169 0.01 7.26 -13.91
N GLU A 170 0.44 6.98 -15.14
CA GLU A 170 -0.20 5.95 -15.95
C GLU A 170 -0.12 4.57 -15.30
N CYS A 171 1.05 4.22 -14.74
CA CYS A 171 1.22 2.97 -14.01
C CYS A 171 0.33 2.93 -12.75
N PHE A 172 0.29 4.02 -11.98
CA PHE A 172 -0.60 4.18 -10.82
C PHE A 172 -2.06 3.91 -11.15
N LEU A 173 -2.58 4.52 -12.22
CA LEU A 173 -3.96 4.31 -12.64
C LEU A 173 -4.20 2.87 -13.08
N ARG A 174 -3.26 2.26 -13.81
CA ARG A 174 -3.33 0.84 -14.21
C ARG A 174 -3.21 -0.14 -13.04
N THR A 175 -2.67 0.29 -11.90
CA THR A 175 -2.60 -0.52 -10.67
C THR A 175 -3.94 -0.59 -9.94
N TYR A 176 -4.81 0.43 -10.03
CA TYR A 176 -6.06 0.48 -9.26
C TYR A 176 -7.35 0.53 -10.08
N ALA A 177 -7.29 1.00 -11.33
CA ALA A 177 -8.47 1.08 -12.17
C ALA A 177 -8.58 -0.19 -13.02
N ALA A 178 -9.64 -0.97 -12.79
CA ALA A 178 -10.03 -2.08 -13.66
C ALA A 178 -10.21 -1.56 -15.10
N LYS A 179 -9.75 -2.33 -16.08
CA LYS A 179 -9.91 -1.97 -17.48
C LYS A 179 -11.35 -2.24 -17.90
N ILE A 180 -11.97 -1.26 -18.55
CA ILE A 180 -13.22 -1.53 -19.26
C ILE A 180 -12.84 -2.33 -20.52
N PRO A 181 -13.34 -3.57 -20.70
CA PRO A 181 -12.97 -4.39 -21.84
C PRO A 181 -13.29 -3.65 -23.14
N SER A 182 -12.28 -3.53 -24.00
CA SER A 182 -12.46 -3.07 -25.38
C SER A 182 -12.01 -4.19 -26.32
N GLY A 183 -12.76 -4.45 -27.40
CA GLY A 183 -12.58 -5.61 -28.28
C GLY A 183 -11.28 -5.69 -29.08
N LYS A 184 -10.26 -4.87 -28.76
CA LYS A 184 -8.93 -4.85 -29.41
C LYS A 184 -7.77 -5.16 -28.45
N THR A 185 -8.05 -5.63 -27.23
CA THR A 185 -7.02 -5.80 -26.20
C THR A 185 -6.42 -7.20 -26.25
N SER A 186 -5.08 -7.32 -26.29
CA SER A 186 -4.36 -8.61 -26.23
C SER A 186 -4.62 -9.32 -24.89
N PRO A 187 -4.64 -10.68 -24.83
CA PRO A 187 -4.78 -11.44 -23.59
C PRO A 187 -3.71 -11.12 -22.52
N GLU A 188 -2.49 -10.78 -22.95
CA GLU A 188 -1.42 -10.33 -22.03
C GLU A 188 -1.65 -8.89 -21.52
N ASP A 189 -2.35 -8.07 -22.31
CA ASP A 189 -2.76 -6.72 -21.91
C ASP A 189 -4.00 -6.74 -21.00
N THR A 190 -4.71 -7.86 -20.90
CA THR A 190 -5.87 -8.03 -20.00
C THR A 190 -5.52 -8.48 -18.59
N LEU A 191 -4.25 -8.74 -18.26
CA LEU A 191 -3.87 -9.02 -16.87
C LEU A 191 -3.98 -7.72 -16.06
N GLU A 192 -5.08 -7.61 -15.32
CA GLU A 192 -5.31 -6.53 -14.36
C GLU A 192 -4.41 -6.69 -13.13
N SER A 193 -4.09 -5.56 -12.52
CA SER A 193 -3.37 -5.58 -11.24
C SER A 193 -4.30 -6.12 -10.16
N PRO A 194 -3.83 -6.96 -9.22
CA PRO A 194 -4.65 -7.45 -8.11
C PRO A 194 -5.26 -6.30 -7.28
N LEU A 195 -4.60 -5.15 -7.22
CA LEU A 195 -5.08 -3.98 -6.48
C LEU A 195 -6.29 -3.30 -7.11
N SER A 196 -6.70 -3.65 -8.34
CA SER A 196 -7.95 -3.16 -8.92
C SER A 196 -9.18 -3.69 -8.15
N GLU A 197 -9.06 -4.86 -7.50
CA GLU A 197 -10.13 -5.51 -6.74
C GLU A 197 -10.55 -4.73 -5.49
N LEU A 198 -9.65 -3.89 -4.95
CA LEU A 198 -9.97 -2.99 -3.83
C LEU A 198 -10.99 -1.91 -4.22
N GLY A 199 -11.18 -1.66 -5.52
CA GLY A 199 -12.16 -0.71 -6.04
C GLY A 199 -11.92 0.74 -5.61
N LEU A 200 -10.69 1.08 -5.18
CA LEU A 200 -10.31 2.40 -4.67
C LEU A 200 -10.35 3.48 -5.74
N ILE A 201 -10.07 3.14 -7.00
CA ILE A 201 -10.15 4.05 -8.14
C ILE A 201 -11.10 3.45 -9.17
N LYS A 202 -12.12 4.21 -9.57
CA LYS A 202 -13.11 3.79 -10.56
C LYS A 202 -13.06 4.69 -11.78
N ALA A 203 -13.01 4.10 -12.97
CA ALA A 203 -13.18 4.84 -14.21
C ALA A 203 -14.61 5.41 -14.28
N VAL A 204 -14.74 6.67 -14.67
CA VAL A 204 -16.02 7.38 -14.79
C VAL A 204 -16.06 8.27 -16.03
N GLY A 205 -17.26 8.46 -16.60
CA GLY A 205 -17.45 9.28 -17.80
C GLY A 205 -16.85 8.66 -19.06
N LYS A 206 -16.62 9.49 -20.09
CA LYS A 206 -15.95 9.09 -21.34
C LYS A 206 -14.55 9.71 -21.38
N ARG A 207 -13.56 8.92 -21.84
CA ARG A 207 -12.15 9.33 -22.09
C ARG A 207 -11.39 9.81 -20.84
N ASP A 208 -10.87 8.89 -20.04
CA ASP A 208 -9.77 9.14 -19.09
C ASP A 208 -10.16 9.86 -17.78
N GLY A 209 -11.44 9.76 -17.39
CA GLY A 209 -11.96 10.21 -16.10
C GLY A 209 -11.93 9.12 -15.03
N PHE A 210 -11.57 9.51 -13.81
CA PHE A 210 -11.44 8.62 -12.65
C PHE A 210 -12.05 9.26 -11.41
N ARG A 211 -12.46 8.43 -10.45
CA ARG A 211 -12.82 8.87 -9.11
C ARG A 211 -12.21 8.00 -8.03
N PHE A 212 -11.85 8.63 -6.92
CA PHE A 212 -11.54 7.93 -5.68
C PHE A 212 -12.84 7.48 -5.01
N ALA A 213 -12.93 6.19 -4.68
CA ALA A 213 -14.12 5.59 -4.08
C ALA A 213 -14.07 5.71 -2.55
N ARG A 214 -14.33 6.91 -2.02
CA ARG A 214 -14.48 7.12 -0.58
C ARG A 214 -15.77 6.50 -0.05
N GLY A 215 -15.70 5.90 1.13
CA GLY A 215 -16.83 5.29 1.82
C GLY A 215 -16.48 3.94 2.44
N PRO A 216 -17.49 3.14 2.84
CA PRO A 216 -17.27 1.87 3.54
C PRO A 216 -16.41 0.88 2.76
N LYS A 217 -15.52 0.17 3.46
CA LYS A 217 -14.67 -0.89 2.89
C LYS A 217 -14.96 -2.24 3.54
N SER A 218 -15.96 -2.96 3.03
CA SER A 218 -16.43 -4.24 3.61
C SER A 218 -15.38 -5.36 3.61
N THR A 219 -14.40 -5.30 2.70
CA THR A 219 -13.29 -6.27 2.61
C THR A 219 -12.06 -5.86 3.43
N LEU A 220 -12.05 -4.67 4.04
CA LEU A 220 -11.01 -4.23 4.95
C LEU A 220 -11.40 -4.67 6.36
N GLY A 221 -10.68 -5.64 6.93
CA GLY A 221 -10.90 -6.10 8.30
C GLY A 221 -10.31 -5.15 9.34
N ASN A 222 -10.64 -5.42 10.62
CA ASN A 222 -10.17 -4.59 11.74
C ASN A 222 -8.69 -4.83 12.04
N GLY A 223 -8.17 -6.02 11.72
CA GLY A 223 -6.76 -6.35 11.86
C GLY A 223 -5.87 -5.46 11.00
N VAL A 224 -6.14 -5.39 9.69
CA VAL A 224 -5.36 -4.56 8.76
C VAL A 224 -5.55 -3.07 9.06
N PHE A 225 -6.75 -2.65 9.45
CA PHE A 225 -6.98 -1.27 9.89
C PHE A 225 -6.11 -0.92 11.12
N LEU A 226 -6.06 -1.79 12.12
CA LEU A 226 -5.25 -1.58 13.32
C LEU A 226 -3.75 -1.60 13.01
N TYR A 227 -3.30 -2.50 12.14
CA TYR A 227 -1.91 -2.50 11.64
C TYR A 227 -1.52 -1.13 11.06
N ALA A 228 -2.35 -0.59 10.18
CA ALA A 228 -2.15 0.72 9.59
C ALA A 228 -2.19 1.84 10.63
N LEU A 229 -3.13 1.78 11.59
CA LEU A 229 -3.23 2.75 12.68
C LEU A 229 -1.97 2.78 13.54
N ILE A 230 -1.46 1.62 13.96
CA ILE A 230 -0.23 1.50 14.76
C ILE A 230 0.96 2.01 13.96
N ASN A 231 1.09 1.60 12.71
CA ASN A 231 2.18 2.02 11.83
C ASN A 231 2.17 3.54 11.61
N PHE A 232 1.01 4.14 11.37
CA PHE A 232 0.86 5.61 11.26
C PHE A 232 1.20 6.30 12.58
N TRP A 233 0.62 5.85 13.69
CA TRP A 233 0.81 6.46 15.00
C TRP A 233 2.28 6.50 15.39
N LYS A 234 3.01 5.39 15.18
CA LYS A 234 4.45 5.26 15.49
C LYS A 234 5.29 6.36 14.84
N HIS A 235 4.95 6.75 13.61
CA HIS A 235 5.67 7.78 12.86
C HIS A 235 5.12 9.19 13.09
N TYR A 236 3.85 9.30 13.48
CA TYR A 236 3.17 10.59 13.65
C TYR A 236 3.44 11.23 15.02
N SER A 237 3.41 10.44 16.10
CA SER A 237 3.55 10.96 17.47
C SER A 237 4.01 9.90 18.46
N THR A 238 4.74 10.33 19.48
CA THR A 238 5.09 9.49 20.64
C THR A 238 4.02 9.49 21.74
N ALA A 239 2.97 10.32 21.59
CA ALA A 239 1.90 10.44 22.57
C ALA A 239 1.14 9.12 22.80
N GLN A 240 0.53 9.00 23.98
CA GLN A 240 -0.36 7.87 24.33
C GLN A 240 -1.79 8.05 23.80
N THR A 241 -2.07 9.21 23.19
CA THR A 241 -3.34 9.47 22.52
C THR A 241 -3.15 9.86 21.06
N LEU A 242 -4.14 9.54 20.23
CA LEU A 242 -4.24 9.97 18.84
C LEU A 242 -5.66 10.45 18.56
N SER A 243 -5.80 11.68 18.07
CA SER A 243 -7.11 12.26 17.79
C SER A 243 -7.76 11.61 16.57
N PHE A 244 -9.09 11.61 16.55
CA PHE A 244 -9.87 11.18 15.39
C PHE A 244 -9.50 11.94 14.13
N GLU A 245 -9.29 13.25 14.23
CA GLU A 245 -8.92 14.10 13.11
C GLU A 245 -7.59 13.67 12.50
N ALA A 246 -6.63 13.23 13.32
CA ALA A 246 -5.36 12.70 12.82
C ALA A 246 -5.56 11.38 12.06
N ILE A 247 -6.35 10.46 12.63
CA ILE A 247 -6.65 9.15 12.02
C ILE A 247 -7.43 9.28 10.72
N ALA A 248 -8.31 10.28 10.63
CA ALA A 248 -9.19 10.46 9.49
C ALA A 248 -8.56 11.28 8.35
N HIS A 249 -7.79 12.32 8.71
CA HIS A 249 -7.50 13.40 7.76
C HIS A 249 -6.03 13.70 7.54
N GLU A 250 -5.12 13.31 8.45
CA GLU A 250 -3.70 13.61 8.27
C GLU A 250 -3.10 12.80 7.11
N PRO A 251 -2.16 13.36 6.33
CA PRO A 251 -1.51 12.62 5.26
C PRO A 251 -0.73 11.40 5.80
N GLY A 252 -0.99 10.24 5.21
CA GLY A 252 -0.47 8.95 5.67
C GLY A 252 -1.37 8.24 6.69
N SER A 253 -2.48 8.86 7.10
CA SER A 253 -3.42 8.23 8.05
C SER A 253 -4.26 7.11 7.40
N PRO A 254 -4.78 6.16 8.19
CA PRO A 254 -5.68 5.11 7.68
C PRO A 254 -6.90 5.65 6.93
N GLY A 255 -7.52 6.73 7.43
CA GLY A 255 -8.70 7.33 6.78
C GLY A 255 -8.42 7.90 5.39
N ARG A 256 -7.21 8.44 5.18
CA ARG A 256 -6.76 8.92 3.87
C ARG A 256 -6.35 7.78 2.95
N ALA A 257 -5.46 6.90 3.41
CA ALA A 257 -4.93 5.81 2.59
C ALA A 257 -6.06 4.90 2.09
N PHE A 258 -6.90 4.41 2.99
CA PHE A 258 -7.99 3.47 2.65
C PHE A 258 -9.25 4.15 2.09
N LEU A 259 -9.26 5.48 1.97
CA LEU A 259 -10.42 6.27 1.53
C LEU A 259 -11.68 5.95 2.34
N LEU A 260 -11.57 5.96 3.67
CA LEU A 260 -12.71 5.77 4.56
C LEU A 260 -13.49 7.09 4.70
N ASP A 261 -14.78 6.97 4.98
CA ASP A 261 -15.54 8.10 5.51
C ASP A 261 -15.49 8.10 7.04
N GLU A 262 -15.92 9.20 7.66
CA GLU A 262 -15.81 9.37 9.11
C GLU A 262 -16.65 8.35 9.90
N ASN A 263 -17.74 7.84 9.31
CA ASN A 263 -18.58 6.84 9.95
C ASN A 263 -17.87 5.48 9.98
N ASP A 264 -17.30 5.03 8.86
CA ASP A 264 -16.54 3.76 8.80
C ASP A 264 -15.31 3.81 9.75
N ILE A 265 -14.67 4.97 9.88
CA ILE A 265 -13.58 5.14 10.86
C ILE A 265 -14.14 5.03 12.29
N ALA A 266 -15.21 5.76 12.62
CA ALA A 266 -15.78 5.74 13.95
C ALA A 266 -16.22 4.33 14.37
N ASP A 267 -16.90 3.60 13.48
CA ASP A 267 -17.34 2.22 13.71
C ASP A 267 -16.14 1.30 14.03
N ARG A 268 -15.05 1.40 13.27
CA ARG A 268 -13.82 0.62 13.51
C ARG A 268 -13.12 0.99 14.82
N LEU A 269 -13.16 2.26 15.19
CA LEU A 269 -12.59 2.72 16.46
C LEU A 269 -13.44 2.27 17.66
N LEU A 270 -14.76 2.16 17.50
CA LEU A 270 -15.63 1.61 18.54
C LEU A 270 -15.34 0.12 18.80
N ASP A 271 -15.09 -0.66 17.76
CA ASP A 271 -14.77 -2.10 17.88
C ASP A 271 -13.36 -2.37 18.44
N LEU A 272 -12.51 -1.35 18.50
CA LEU A 272 -11.08 -1.46 18.78
C LEU A 272 -10.79 -2.03 20.19
N GLU A 273 -11.57 -1.63 21.19
CA GLU A 273 -11.39 -2.07 22.57
C GLU A 273 -11.70 -3.57 22.73
N GLU A 274 -12.83 -4.04 22.16
CA GLU A 274 -13.17 -5.47 22.15
C GLU A 274 -12.17 -6.28 21.31
N PHE A 275 -11.75 -5.75 20.15
CA PHE A 275 -10.83 -6.45 19.25
C PHE A 275 -9.42 -6.61 19.81
N THR A 276 -8.99 -5.73 20.72
CA THR A 276 -7.62 -5.69 21.26
C THR A 276 -7.53 -6.04 22.73
N ASP A 277 -8.61 -6.57 23.32
CA ASP A 277 -8.72 -6.84 24.76
C ASP A 277 -8.29 -5.63 25.62
N GLY A 278 -8.66 -4.42 25.18
CA GLY A 278 -8.38 -3.16 25.86
C GLY A 278 -7.00 -2.55 25.64
N ALA A 279 -6.14 -3.13 24.79
CA ALA A 279 -4.82 -2.55 24.49
C ALA A 279 -4.93 -1.18 23.81
N PHE A 280 -5.98 -0.98 23.00
CA PHE A 280 -6.34 0.31 22.44
C PHE A 280 -7.81 0.62 22.73
N ARG A 281 -8.10 1.85 23.16
CA ARG A 281 -9.44 2.24 23.61
C ARG A 281 -9.90 3.52 22.96
N TRP A 282 -11.10 3.50 22.40
CA TRP A 282 -11.73 4.70 21.88
C TRP A 282 -12.46 5.47 22.98
N SER A 283 -12.38 6.79 22.94
CA SER A 283 -13.09 7.66 23.87
C SER A 283 -13.66 8.87 23.17
N GLU A 284 -14.93 9.16 23.48
CA GLU A 284 -15.61 10.39 23.12
C GLU A 284 -16.14 11.05 24.41
N THR A 285 -15.35 11.96 24.99
CA THR A 285 -15.72 12.65 26.24
C THR A 285 -15.56 14.15 26.08
N ALA A 286 -16.56 14.91 26.50
CA ALA A 286 -16.55 16.39 26.45
C ALA A 286 -16.19 16.97 25.06
N GLY A 287 -16.59 16.29 23.98
CA GLY A 287 -16.31 16.70 22.60
C GLY A 287 -14.92 16.32 22.08
N LEU A 288 -14.06 15.68 22.89
CA LEU A 288 -12.78 15.14 22.46
C LEU A 288 -12.95 13.69 22.00
N LYS A 289 -12.57 13.44 20.75
CA LYS A 289 -12.63 12.14 20.06
C LYS A 289 -11.22 11.62 19.84
N GLN A 290 -10.82 10.57 20.54
CA GLN A 290 -9.45 10.07 20.48
C GLN A 290 -9.32 8.58 20.84
N VAL A 291 -8.27 7.96 20.33
CA VAL A 291 -7.82 6.63 20.73
C VAL A 291 -6.73 6.78 21.77
N PHE A 292 -6.82 5.97 22.84
CA PHE A 292 -5.79 5.76 23.84
C PHE A 292 -5.09 4.42 23.56
N ARG A 293 -3.79 4.35 23.84
CA ARG A 293 -3.05 3.09 23.84
C ARG A 293 -2.46 2.83 25.23
N GLU A 294 -2.47 1.57 25.65
CA GLU A 294 -1.81 1.10 26.89
C GLU A 294 -0.52 0.33 26.58
N VAL A 295 -0.23 0.10 25.30
CA VAL A 295 0.90 -0.69 24.80
C VAL A 295 1.84 0.14 23.94
N SER A 296 3.07 -0.35 23.75
CA SER A 296 4.02 0.22 22.78
C SER A 296 3.58 -0.05 21.34
N LEU A 297 4.03 0.81 20.42
CA LEU A 297 3.71 0.73 19.00
C LEU A 297 4.77 -0.11 18.28
N GLU A 298 4.83 -1.40 18.61
CA GLU A 298 5.75 -2.34 17.94
C GLU A 298 5.17 -2.83 16.61
N GLU A 299 6.04 -2.97 15.61
CA GLU A 299 5.60 -3.32 14.25
C GLU A 299 5.21 -4.80 14.14
N ASP A 300 5.90 -5.68 14.87
CA ASP A 300 5.60 -7.11 14.92
C ASP A 300 4.20 -7.35 15.51
N THR A 301 3.89 -6.69 16.64
CA THR A 301 2.55 -6.75 17.26
C THR A 301 1.47 -6.18 16.35
N ALA A 302 1.78 -5.12 15.59
CA ALA A 302 0.85 -4.59 14.61
C ALA A 302 0.49 -5.65 13.56
N LEU A 303 1.48 -6.43 13.11
CA LEU A 303 1.28 -7.43 12.08
C LEU A 303 0.47 -8.63 12.59
N ASP A 304 0.66 -9.04 13.84
CA ASP A 304 -0.16 -10.07 14.50
C ASP A 304 -1.65 -9.73 14.46
N HIS A 305 -2.01 -8.44 14.62
CA HIS A 305 -3.39 -8.00 14.46
C HIS A 305 -3.89 -8.17 13.02
N ALA A 306 -3.10 -7.83 12.00
CA ALA A 306 -3.47 -8.03 10.60
C ALA A 306 -3.68 -9.52 10.24
N VAL A 307 -2.91 -10.42 10.86
CA VAL A 307 -3.07 -11.88 10.68
C VAL A 307 -4.46 -12.38 11.05
N SER A 308 -5.10 -11.78 12.06
CA SER A 308 -6.44 -12.19 12.50
C SER A 308 -7.49 -12.07 11.39
N ASP A 309 -7.31 -11.17 10.41
CA ASP A 309 -8.22 -11.00 9.28
C ASP A 309 -8.21 -12.20 8.31
N TYR A 310 -7.16 -13.03 8.31
CA TYR A 310 -7.08 -14.24 7.49
C TYR A 310 -7.77 -15.44 8.14
N GLN A 311 -8.12 -15.35 9.42
CA GLN A 311 -8.81 -16.43 10.11
C GLN A 311 -10.30 -16.42 9.73
N PRO A 312 -10.92 -17.59 9.52
CA PRO A 312 -12.35 -17.65 9.26
C PRO A 312 -13.10 -17.01 10.44
N LYS A 313 -13.95 -16.01 10.15
CA LYS A 313 -14.77 -15.35 11.18
C LYS A 313 -15.51 -16.42 11.97
N LYS A 314 -15.26 -16.50 13.29
CA LYS A 314 -16.07 -17.33 14.18
C LYS A 314 -17.50 -16.80 14.07
N THR A 315 -18.37 -17.53 13.38
CA THR A 315 -19.79 -17.21 13.34
C THR A 315 -20.27 -17.17 14.78
N LYS A 316 -20.65 -15.99 15.29
CA LYS A 316 -21.38 -15.90 16.56
C LYS A 316 -22.58 -16.84 16.38
N ALA A 317 -22.59 -17.96 17.10
CA ALA A 317 -23.78 -18.81 17.15
C ALA A 317 -24.92 -17.91 17.60
N ALA A 318 -25.93 -17.76 16.76
CA ALA A 318 -27.14 -17.03 17.14
C ALA A 318 -27.69 -17.70 18.40
N ALA A 319 -27.68 -16.97 19.50
CA ALA A 319 -28.39 -17.33 20.72
C ALA A 319 -29.88 -17.02 20.57
#